data_AF-A0A563BE37-F1
#
_entry.id   AF-A0A563BE37-F1
#
_cell.length_a   1.000
_cell.length_b   1.000
_cell.length_c   1.000
_cell.angle_alpha   90.00
_cell.angle_beta   90.00
_cell.angle_gamma   90.00
#
_symmetry.space_group_name_H-M   'P 1'
#
loop_
_entity.id
_entity.type
_entity.pdbx_description
1 polymer ?
#
loop_
_entity_poly.entity_id
_entity_poly.type
_entity_poly.pdbx_seq_one_letter_code
_entity_poly.pdbx_strand_id
1 'polypeptide(L)'
;MDTAGVMLCGALKNIYAIGAGYWGLQYATLDFDDFINSALAEMRTILAYNNCQPETVNLSCGLRDLVMTCGSHTSRNYDFGAKLKLDPALGKKVLAGTVQLGTVEGIGAIAAIDQTPTFVRPGNTPILDRIIALVKNQSIIEQNPNITL
;
A
#
# COMPACT_ATOMS: atom_id res chain seq x y z
N MET A 1 -0.97 24.89 0.66
CA MET A 1 -1.33 23.63 1.33
C MET A 1 -1.33 22.53 0.27
N ASP A 2 -0.51 21.49 0.44
CA ASP A 2 -0.40 20.39 -0.51
C ASP A 2 -1.57 19.41 -0.39
N THR A 3 -2.72 19.79 -0.97
CA THR A 3 -3.96 19.02 -0.85
C THR A 3 -3.89 17.68 -1.61
N ALA A 4 -3.25 17.68 -2.78
CA ALA A 4 -3.07 16.47 -3.58
C ALA A 4 -2.18 15.45 -2.85
N GLY A 5 -1.07 15.91 -2.24
CA GLY A 5 -0.21 15.03 -1.47
C GLY A 5 -0.89 14.42 -0.26
N VAL A 6 -1.75 15.19 0.43
CA VAL A 6 -2.55 14.66 1.56
C VAL A 6 -3.49 13.53 1.10
N MET A 7 -4.18 13.70 -0.02
CA MET A 7 -5.05 12.68 -0.58
C MET A 7 -4.26 11.43 -0.99
N LEU A 8 -3.09 11.63 -1.60
CA LEU A 8 -2.23 10.53 -2.04
C LEU A 8 -1.68 9.73 -0.86
N CYS A 9 -1.24 10.38 0.22
CA CYS A 9 -0.86 9.72 1.46
C CYS A 9 -1.99 8.85 2.01
N GLY A 10 -3.22 9.37 2.02
CA GLY A 10 -4.41 8.65 2.49
C GLY A 10 -4.75 7.42 1.66
N ALA A 11 -4.51 7.46 0.34
CA ALA A 11 -4.70 6.30 -0.54
C ALA A 11 -3.58 5.26 -0.34
N LEU A 12 -2.32 5.69 -0.38
CA LEU A 12 -1.15 4.82 -0.29
C LEU A 12 -1.08 4.06 1.03
N LYS A 13 -1.38 4.70 2.18
CA LYS A 13 -1.33 4.02 3.48
C LYS A 13 -2.21 2.76 3.54
N ASN A 14 -3.36 2.79 2.86
CA ASN A 14 -4.29 1.67 2.86
C ASN A 14 -3.75 0.52 2.02
N ILE A 15 -3.02 0.82 0.94
CA ILE A 15 -2.33 -0.19 0.13
C ILE A 15 -1.22 -0.83 0.96
N TYR A 16 -0.36 -0.04 1.60
CA TYR A 16 0.71 -0.58 2.47
C TYR A 16 0.16 -1.42 3.63
N ALA A 17 -1.00 -1.05 4.19
CA ALA A 17 -1.65 -1.84 5.22
C ALA A 17 -2.09 -3.24 4.75
N ILE A 18 -2.49 -3.40 3.48
CA ILE A 18 -2.72 -4.73 2.87
C ILE A 18 -1.42 -5.54 2.89
N GLY A 19 -0.30 -4.93 2.52
CA GLY A 19 1.01 -5.56 2.61
C GLY A 19 1.36 -6.00 4.02
N ALA A 20 1.28 -5.08 4.99
CA ALA A 20 1.57 -5.36 6.40
C ALA A 20 0.75 -6.55 6.92
N GLY A 21 -0.54 -6.60 6.58
CA GLY A 21 -1.41 -7.72 6.92
C GLY A 21 -1.06 -9.03 6.23
N TYR A 22 -0.68 -8.98 4.95
CA TYR A 22 -0.24 -10.15 4.20
C TYR A 22 1.04 -10.74 4.80
N TRP A 23 2.02 -9.90 5.15
CA TRP A 23 3.24 -10.38 5.80
C TRP A 23 3.07 -10.72 7.28
N GLY A 24 1.96 -10.30 7.90
CA GLY A 24 1.69 -10.55 9.31
C GLY A 24 2.60 -9.74 10.23
N LEU A 25 2.95 -8.52 9.81
CA LEU A 25 3.84 -7.65 10.56
C LEU A 25 3.19 -7.26 11.88
N GLN A 26 3.94 -7.38 12.96
CA GLN A 26 3.49 -7.04 14.30
C GLN A 26 4.02 -5.67 14.69
N TYR A 27 3.16 -4.84 15.28
CA TYR A 27 3.54 -3.51 15.74
C TYR A 27 4.74 -3.58 16.69
N ALA A 28 5.66 -2.61 16.55
CA ALA A 28 6.88 -2.48 17.36
C ALA A 28 7.85 -3.67 17.25
N THR A 29 7.90 -4.33 16.08
CA THR A 29 8.95 -5.28 15.70
C THR A 29 9.93 -4.66 14.71
N LEU A 30 11.14 -5.20 14.60
CA LEU A 30 12.14 -4.71 13.63
C LEU A 30 11.61 -4.77 12.19
N ASP A 31 11.01 -5.89 11.80
CA ASP A 31 10.42 -6.06 10.46
C ASP A 31 9.32 -5.03 10.18
N PHE A 32 8.55 -4.65 11.21
CA PHE A 32 7.54 -3.59 11.10
C PHE A 32 8.18 -2.22 10.91
N ASP A 33 9.22 -1.89 11.69
CA ASP A 33 9.91 -0.61 11.57
C ASP A 33 10.59 -0.47 10.20
N ASP A 34 11.25 -1.52 9.72
CA ASP A 34 11.88 -1.58 8.40
C ASP A 34 10.87 -1.45 7.27
N PHE A 35 9.71 -2.11 7.41
CA PHE A 35 8.60 -1.98 6.47
C PHE A 35 8.06 -0.54 6.43
N ILE A 36 7.83 0.09 7.58
CA ILE A 36 7.34 1.47 7.65
C ILE A 36 8.34 2.42 7.02
N ASN A 37 9.62 2.30 7.33
CA ASN A 37 10.67 3.15 6.76
C ASN A 37 10.73 3.04 5.23
N SER A 38 10.65 1.81 4.71
CA SER A 38 10.66 1.55 3.27
C SER A 38 9.40 2.07 2.59
N ALA A 39 8.22 1.85 3.17
CA ALA A 39 6.96 2.38 2.67
C ALA A 39 6.95 3.92 2.65
N LEU A 40 7.48 4.58 3.68
CA LEU A 40 7.62 6.04 3.71
C LEU A 40 8.57 6.54 2.64
N ALA A 41 9.68 5.83 2.39
CA ALA A 41 10.60 6.18 1.32
C ALA A 41 9.90 6.13 -0.05
N GLU A 42 9.16 5.05 -0.33
CA GLU A 42 8.36 4.94 -1.55
C GLU A 42 7.27 6.03 -1.64
N MET A 43 6.55 6.32 -0.54
CA MET A 43 5.56 7.40 -0.52
C MET A 43 6.17 8.76 -0.87
N ARG A 44 7.36 9.09 -0.36
CA ARG A 44 8.08 10.33 -0.72
C ARG A 44 8.41 10.38 -2.20
N THR A 45 8.91 9.28 -2.75
CA THR A 45 9.21 9.19 -4.19
C THR A 45 7.93 9.32 -5.02
N ILE A 46 6.85 8.66 -4.64
CA ILE A 46 5.57 8.74 -5.34
C ILE A 46 5.01 10.16 -5.31
N LEU A 47 5.05 10.85 -4.15
CA LEU A 47 4.63 12.26 -4.04
C LEU A 47 5.43 13.15 -5.00
N ALA A 48 6.76 13.03 -5.00
CA ALA A 48 7.63 13.82 -5.88
C ALA A 48 7.28 13.63 -7.37
N TYR A 49 7.09 12.38 -7.80
CA TYR A 49 6.75 12.04 -9.19
C TYR A 49 5.36 12.54 -9.61
N ASN A 50 4.48 12.80 -8.64
CA ASN A 50 3.12 13.29 -8.88
C ASN A 50 2.97 14.79 -8.56
N ASN A 51 4.07 15.56 -8.62
CA ASN A 51 4.11 17.01 -8.38
C ASN A 51 3.54 17.43 -7.01
N CYS A 52 3.58 16.55 -6.02
CA CYS A 52 3.22 16.83 -4.64
C CYS A 52 4.48 17.12 -3.81
N GLN A 53 4.31 17.65 -2.59
CA GLN A 53 5.43 17.92 -1.67
C GLN A 53 5.82 16.64 -0.93
N PRO A 54 7.04 16.11 -1.08
CA PRO A 54 7.47 14.90 -0.39
C PRO A 54 7.37 15.01 1.15
N GLU A 55 7.53 16.23 1.68
CA GLU A 55 7.45 16.54 3.11
C GLU A 55 6.04 16.31 3.68
N THR A 56 5.01 16.27 2.82
CA THR A 56 3.63 15.94 3.22
C THR A 56 3.53 14.57 3.91
N VAL A 57 4.45 13.64 3.62
CA VAL A 57 4.48 12.34 4.31
C VAL A 57 4.76 12.47 5.82
N ASN A 58 5.41 13.56 6.26
CA ASN A 58 5.74 13.77 7.67
C ASN A 58 4.55 14.33 8.47
N LEU A 59 3.48 14.74 7.79
CA LEU A 59 2.24 15.18 8.43
C LEU A 59 1.45 13.98 8.96
N SER A 60 0.43 14.25 9.79
CA SER A 60 -0.40 13.18 10.37
C SER A 60 -1.03 12.24 9.34
N CYS A 61 -1.31 12.72 8.12
CA CYS A 61 -1.89 11.90 7.04
C CYS A 61 -0.92 10.88 6.45
N GLY A 62 0.40 11.05 6.65
CA GLY A 62 1.44 10.14 6.18
C GLY A 62 1.92 9.22 7.30
N LEU A 63 3.00 9.58 7.99
CA LEU A 63 3.68 8.74 8.99
C LEU A 63 2.75 8.20 10.08
N ARG A 64 2.05 9.09 10.79
CA ARG A 64 1.22 8.68 11.94
C ARG A 64 0.12 7.73 11.50
N ASP A 65 -0.60 8.09 10.45
CA ASP A 65 -1.69 7.29 9.93
C ASP A 65 -1.21 5.97 9.32
N LEU A 66 -0.07 5.95 8.63
CA LEU A 66 0.54 4.74 8.09
C LEU A 66 0.87 3.76 9.22
N VAL A 67 1.57 4.22 10.25
CA VAL A 67 1.94 3.40 11.42
C VAL A 67 0.69 2.81 12.09
N MET A 68 -0.33 3.62 12.37
CA MET A 68 -1.56 3.14 13.00
C MET A 68 -2.32 2.14 12.13
N THR A 69 -2.36 2.35 10.81
CA THR A 69 -3.13 1.51 9.88
C THR A 69 -2.43 0.19 9.59
N CYS A 70 -1.09 0.19 9.51
CA CYS A 70 -0.28 -1.02 9.30
C CYS A 70 -0.07 -1.82 10.59
N GLY A 71 -0.14 -1.20 11.76
CA GLY A 71 0.12 -1.86 13.06
C GLY A 71 -1.12 -2.43 13.75
N SER A 72 -2.31 -2.35 13.14
CA SER A 72 -3.56 -2.73 13.80
C SER A 72 -4.36 -3.78 13.03
N HIS A 73 -4.68 -4.89 13.69
CA HIS A 73 -5.62 -5.90 13.17
C HIS A 73 -7.06 -5.38 13.01
N THR A 74 -7.42 -4.25 13.62
CA THR A 74 -8.74 -3.61 13.40
C THR A 74 -8.80 -2.83 12.08
N SER A 75 -7.65 -2.62 11.42
CA SER A 75 -7.59 -2.07 10.07
C SER A 75 -8.17 -3.08 9.09
N ARG A 76 -9.23 -2.69 8.38
CA ARG A 76 -9.87 -3.52 7.34
C ARG A 76 -8.88 -3.89 6.23
N ASN A 77 -7.91 -3.01 5.94
CA ASN A 77 -6.87 -3.26 4.96
C ASN A 77 -5.84 -4.29 5.45
N TYR A 78 -5.45 -4.22 6.74
CA TYR A 78 -4.58 -5.23 7.35
C TYR A 78 -5.26 -6.61 7.37
N ASP A 79 -6.49 -6.67 7.91
CA ASP A 79 -7.27 -7.92 7.97
C ASP A 79 -7.50 -8.50 6.56
N PHE A 80 -7.77 -7.65 5.56
CA PHE A 80 -7.85 -8.07 4.18
C PHE A 80 -6.53 -8.67 3.68
N GLY A 81 -5.38 -8.07 3.99
CA GLY A 81 -4.06 -8.61 3.67
C GLY A 81 -3.84 -10.01 4.25
N ALA A 82 -4.22 -10.22 5.51
CA ALA A 82 -4.14 -11.52 6.16
C ALA A 82 -5.03 -12.56 5.46
N LYS A 83 -6.24 -12.18 5.05
CA LYS A 83 -7.14 -13.04 4.26
C LYS A 83 -6.62 -13.33 2.86
N LEU A 84 -5.99 -12.35 2.21
CA LEU A 84 -5.36 -12.51 0.89
C LEU A 84 -4.25 -13.57 0.90
N LYS A 85 -3.51 -13.69 2.02
CA LYS A 85 -2.50 -14.74 2.18
C LYS A 85 -3.12 -16.14 2.22
N LEU A 86 -4.34 -16.28 2.75
CA LEU A 86 -5.06 -17.55 2.83
C LEU A 86 -5.80 -17.90 1.52
N ASP A 87 -6.35 -16.90 0.82
CA ASP A 87 -6.94 -17.04 -0.52
C ASP A 87 -6.28 -16.05 -1.50
N PRO A 88 -5.21 -16.45 -2.21
CA PRO A 88 -4.54 -15.59 -3.19
C PRO A 88 -5.45 -15.09 -4.32
N ALA A 89 -6.58 -15.74 -4.58
CA ALA A 89 -7.54 -15.28 -5.59
C ALA A 89 -8.49 -14.19 -5.06
N LEU A 90 -8.52 -13.92 -3.76
CA LEU A 90 -9.46 -12.99 -3.13
C LEU A 90 -9.37 -11.58 -3.71
N GLY A 91 -8.15 -11.03 -3.83
CA GLY A 91 -7.94 -9.68 -4.36
C GLY A 91 -8.49 -9.52 -5.77
N LYS A 92 -8.21 -10.48 -6.65
CA LYS A 92 -8.73 -10.51 -8.03
C LYS A 92 -10.26 -10.62 -8.05
N LYS A 93 -10.86 -11.47 -7.19
CA LYS A 93 -12.32 -11.62 -7.10
C LYS A 93 -13.00 -10.32 -6.66
N VAL A 94 -12.43 -9.61 -5.69
CA VAL A 94 -12.94 -8.33 -5.20
C VAL A 94 -12.80 -7.23 -6.25
N LEU A 95 -11.64 -7.13 -6.92
CA LEU A 95 -11.43 -6.19 -8.03
C LEU A 95 -12.41 -6.42 -9.18
N ALA A 96 -12.75 -7.68 -9.48
CA ALA A 96 -13.73 -8.04 -10.50
C ALA A 96 -15.20 -7.84 -10.06
N GLY A 97 -15.45 -7.44 -8.81
CA GLY A 97 -16.81 -7.30 -8.28
C GLY A 97 -17.55 -8.62 -8.05
N THR A 98 -16.85 -9.76 -8.13
CA THR A 98 -17.44 -11.10 -7.95
C THR A 98 -17.59 -11.51 -6.49
N VAL A 99 -16.85 -10.85 -5.59
CA VAL A 99 -16.97 -10.98 -4.15
C VAL A 99 -17.09 -9.58 -3.56
N GLN A 100 -18.11 -9.37 -2.73
CA GLN A 100 -18.30 -8.12 -2.02
C GLN A 100 -17.91 -8.32 -0.55
N LEU A 101 -16.90 -7.57 -0.12
CA LEU A 101 -16.52 -7.46 1.29
C LEU A 101 -17.03 -6.11 1.83
N GLY A 102 -16.95 -5.92 3.15
CA GLY A 102 -17.02 -4.57 3.72
C GLY A 102 -15.94 -3.66 3.12
N THR A 103 -15.99 -2.36 3.40
CA THR A 103 -15.09 -1.37 2.78
C THR A 103 -13.61 -1.71 2.99
N VAL A 104 -12.88 -2.00 1.91
CA VAL A 104 -11.42 -2.13 1.87
C VAL A 104 -10.87 -1.08 0.91
N GLU A 105 -10.56 0.10 1.43
CA GLU A 105 -10.19 1.27 0.63
C GLU A 105 -8.92 1.06 -0.18
N GLY A 106 -7.99 0.21 0.29
CA GLY A 106 -6.74 -0.10 -0.40
C GLY A 106 -7.00 -0.77 -1.76
N ILE A 107 -8.03 -1.61 -1.89
CA ILE A 107 -8.41 -2.20 -3.18
C ILE A 107 -8.92 -1.12 -4.15
N GLY A 108 -9.74 -0.20 -3.65
CA GLY A 108 -10.20 0.95 -4.43
C GLY A 108 -9.03 1.85 -4.87
N ALA A 109 -8.05 2.07 -3.99
CA ALA A 109 -6.85 2.83 -4.31
C ALA A 109 -6.01 2.14 -5.40
N ILE A 110 -5.85 0.81 -5.34
CA ILE A 110 -5.17 0.03 -6.39
C ILE A 110 -5.91 0.17 -7.74
N ALA A 111 -7.24 0.05 -7.74
CA ALA A 111 -8.03 0.24 -8.96
C ALA A 111 -7.88 1.67 -9.51
N ALA A 112 -7.83 2.68 -8.64
CA ALA A 112 -7.64 4.08 -9.03
C ALA A 112 -6.26 4.35 -9.64
N ILE A 113 -5.20 3.68 -9.16
CA ILE A 113 -3.84 3.77 -9.76
C ILE A 113 -3.87 3.41 -11.25
N ASP A 114 -4.57 2.32 -11.61
CA ASP A 114 -4.66 1.89 -13.01
C ASP A 114 -5.54 2.82 -13.88
N GLN A 115 -6.53 3.46 -13.25
CA GLN A 115 -7.55 4.24 -13.95
C GLN A 115 -7.23 5.74 -14.03
N THR A 116 -6.20 6.21 -13.32
CA THR A 116 -5.83 7.63 -13.27
C THR A 116 -4.65 7.89 -14.19
N PRO A 117 -4.83 8.39 -15.43
CA PRO A 117 -3.73 8.52 -16.40
C PRO A 117 -2.69 9.54 -15.97
N THR A 118 -3.07 10.48 -15.11
CA THR A 118 -2.19 11.50 -14.54
C THR A 118 -1.37 10.99 -13.37
N PHE A 119 -1.70 9.82 -12.79
CA PHE A 119 -0.90 9.22 -11.75
C PHE A 119 0.32 8.56 -12.36
N VAL A 120 1.49 8.96 -11.90
CA VAL A 120 2.77 8.40 -12.35
C VAL A 120 3.31 7.48 -11.27
N ARG A 121 3.49 6.21 -11.62
CA ARG A 121 4.17 5.24 -10.77
C ARG A 121 5.69 5.33 -11.00
N PRO A 122 6.50 5.66 -9.99
CA PRO A 122 7.96 5.62 -10.12
C PRO A 122 8.47 4.20 -10.34
N GLY A 123 9.58 4.03 -11.07
CA GLY A 123 10.20 2.71 -11.29
C GLY A 123 10.92 2.10 -10.08
N ASN A 124 10.80 2.68 -8.89
CA ASN A 124 11.48 2.24 -7.67
C ASN A 124 10.50 2.21 -6.48
N THR A 125 9.40 1.48 -6.64
CA THR A 125 8.40 1.26 -5.58
C THR A 125 8.19 -0.24 -5.29
N PRO A 126 9.24 -1.00 -4.98
CA PRO A 126 9.20 -2.46 -4.92
C PRO A 126 8.15 -3.04 -3.96
N ILE A 127 7.88 -2.40 -2.82
CA ILE A 127 6.86 -2.82 -1.87
C ILE A 127 5.47 -2.59 -2.46
N LEU A 128 5.19 -1.39 -2.99
CA LEU A 128 3.93 -1.12 -3.66
C LEU A 128 3.70 -2.07 -4.85
N ASP A 129 4.75 -2.35 -5.62
CA ASP A 129 4.77 -3.31 -6.74
C ASP A 129 4.40 -4.70 -6.27
N ARG A 130 5.01 -5.16 -5.18
CA ARG A 130 4.71 -6.44 -4.55
C ARG A 130 3.25 -6.53 -4.14
N ILE A 131 2.72 -5.52 -3.46
CA ILE A 131 1.34 -5.52 -2.96
C ILE A 131 0.33 -5.51 -4.11
N ILE A 132 0.54 -4.67 -5.13
CA ILE A 132 -0.37 -4.61 -6.28
C ILE A 132 -0.41 -5.94 -7.02
N ALA A 133 0.73 -6.58 -7.22
CA ALA A 133 0.79 -7.89 -7.87
C ALA A 133 0.12 -8.99 -7.03
N LEU A 134 0.32 -8.99 -5.71
CA LEU A 134 -0.38 -9.91 -4.79
C LEU A 134 -1.90 -9.75 -4.90
N VAL A 135 -2.41 -8.51 -4.85
CA VAL A 135 -3.84 -8.22 -4.96
C VAL A 135 -4.40 -8.63 -6.33
N LYS A 136 -3.67 -8.38 -7.41
CA LYS A 136 -4.09 -8.75 -8.77
C LYS A 136 -3.89 -10.24 -9.08
N ASN A 137 -3.28 -10.99 -8.16
CA ASN A 137 -2.85 -12.38 -8.35
C ASN A 137 -2.00 -12.53 -9.63
N GLN A 138 -0.98 -11.69 -9.75
CA GLN A 138 -0.04 -11.65 -10.87
C GLN A 138 1.34 -12.13 -10.41
N SER A 139 2.05 -12.83 -11.29
CA SER A 139 3.46 -13.13 -11.08
C SER A 139 4.26 -11.84 -11.03
N ILE A 140 5.20 -11.76 -10.09
CA ILE A 140 6.06 -10.60 -9.96
C ILE A 140 7.19 -10.78 -10.95
N ILE A 141 7.28 -9.86 -11.90
CA ILE A 141 8.49 -9.71 -12.69
C ILE A 141 9.50 -9.09 -11.72
N GLU A 142 10.39 -9.91 -11.14
CA GLU A 142 11.44 -9.42 -10.25
C GLU A 142 12.32 -8.42 -10.99
N GLN A 143 12.06 -7.13 -10.78
CA GLN A 143 13.02 -6.09 -11.09
C GLN A 143 13.79 -5.81 -9.80
N ASN A 144 14.96 -6.45 -9.69
CA ASN A 144 15.93 -6.45 -8.58
C ASN A 144 15.72 -7.46 -7.43
N PRO A 145 16.59 -8.50 -7.32
CA PRO A 145 16.59 -9.46 -6.22
C PRO A 145 17.17 -8.92 -4.88
N ASN A 146 17.41 -7.60 -4.77
CA ASN A 146 18.04 -6.99 -3.59
C ASN A 146 17.05 -6.28 -2.64
N ILE A 147 15.73 -6.42 -2.84
CA ILE A 147 14.76 -6.03 -1.82
C ILE A 147 14.48 -7.26 -0.95
N THR A 148 15.24 -7.38 0.13
CA THR A 148 14.93 -8.29 1.22
C THR A 148 13.66 -7.78 1.89
N LEU A 149 12.57 -8.56 1.80
CA LEU A 149 11.52 -8.58 2.82
C LEU A 149 11.90 -9.62 3.85
#